data_AF-A0A349QLX0-F1
#
_entry.id   AF-A0A349QLX0-F1
#
_cell.length_a   1.000
_cell.length_b   1.000
_cell.length_c   1.000
_cell.angle_alpha   90.00
_cell.angle_beta   90.00
_cell.angle_gamma   90.00
#
_symmetry.space_group_name_H-M   'P 1'
#
loop_
_entity.id
_entity.type
_entity.pdbx_description
1 polymer ?
#
loop_
_entity_poly.entity_id
_entity_poly.type
_entity_poly.pdbx_seq_one_letter_code
_entity_poly.pdbx_strand_id
1 'polypeptide(L)'
;MTQPNTKQSSSDKKSDEAKQKNLSKVSAGADKKVRDQAYNDYVESVTPKHNLAANMAKAFVMGGIICCIGQFILNTCKNLGLDQEMSGSWCSVILILLSVILTGLNLYPSLANWGGAGALVPITGFANGVAAPAIEFQKEGQVFGIGCKIFTIAGPVILYGIFSSWVLGLIYWAAKMFGIV
;
A
#
# COMPACT_ATOMS: atom_id res chain seq x y z
N MET A 1 -8.44 -60.71 -6.99
CA MET A 1 -8.24 -60.64 -8.46
C MET A 1 -9.30 -59.67 -8.94
N THR A 2 -9.04 -58.44 -9.39
CA THR A 2 -8.08 -57.98 -10.42
C THR A 2 -7.94 -56.45 -10.34
N GLN A 3 -6.79 -55.96 -10.81
CA GLN A 3 -6.27 -54.58 -10.77
C GLN A 3 -7.11 -53.54 -11.56
N PRO A 4 -6.98 -52.22 -11.26
CA PRO A 4 -7.45 -51.16 -12.15
C PRO A 4 -6.35 -50.58 -13.05
N ASN A 5 -6.71 -50.53 -14.33
CA ASN A 5 -6.60 -49.40 -15.26
C ASN A 5 -5.24 -48.90 -15.79
N THR A 6 -5.10 -49.08 -17.10
CA THR A 6 -4.05 -48.59 -18.00
C THR A 6 -4.48 -47.25 -18.61
N LYS A 7 -3.62 -46.22 -18.49
CA LYS A 7 -3.34 -45.12 -19.45
C LYS A 7 -3.00 -43.82 -18.70
N GLN A 8 -1.73 -43.68 -18.32
CA GLN A 8 -1.18 -42.43 -17.81
C GLN A 8 -0.42 -41.72 -18.94
N SER A 9 -0.90 -40.52 -19.28
CA SER A 9 -0.46 -39.67 -20.38
C SER A 9 0.97 -39.16 -20.16
N SER A 10 1.74 -39.07 -21.24
CA SER A 10 3.18 -38.80 -21.34
C SER A 10 3.67 -37.45 -20.79
N SER A 11 2.79 -36.62 -20.22
CA SER A 11 3.09 -35.32 -19.61
C SER A 11 3.54 -35.40 -18.15
N ASP A 12 3.18 -36.46 -17.42
CA ASP A 12 3.57 -36.63 -16.00
C ASP A 12 5.06 -36.96 -15.82
N LYS A 13 5.64 -37.75 -16.73
CA LYS A 13 7.03 -38.22 -16.64
C LYS A 13 8.07 -37.09 -16.59
N LYS A 14 7.82 -35.98 -17.28
CA LYS A 14 8.72 -34.82 -17.30
C LYS A 14 8.68 -34.04 -15.98
N SER A 15 7.53 -34.05 -15.31
CA SER A 15 7.33 -33.39 -14.01
C SER A 15 7.96 -34.20 -12.87
N ASP A 16 7.91 -35.53 -12.96
CA ASP A 16 8.47 -36.43 -11.95
C ASP A 16 10.01 -36.52 -12.02
N GLU A 17 10.60 -36.49 -13.22
CA GLU A 17 12.06 -36.41 -13.38
C GLU A 17 12.62 -35.08 -12.87
N ALA A 18 11.91 -33.97 -13.10
CA ALA A 18 12.26 -32.67 -12.55
C ALA A 18 12.13 -32.67 -11.01
N LYS A 19 11.09 -33.28 -10.46
CA LYS A 19 10.84 -33.40 -9.02
C LYS A 19 11.90 -34.27 -8.32
N GLN A 20 12.33 -35.36 -8.94
CA GLN A 20 13.34 -36.28 -8.40
C GLN A 20 14.76 -35.71 -8.50
N LYS A 21 15.06 -34.93 -9.55
CA LYS A 21 16.34 -34.21 -9.70
C LYS A 21 16.47 -33.03 -8.73
N ASN A 22 15.35 -32.43 -8.32
CA ASN A 22 15.32 -31.39 -7.29
C ASN A 22 15.40 -31.99 -5.87
N LEU A 23 14.72 -33.10 -5.59
CA LEU A 23 14.75 -33.76 -4.28
C LEU A 23 16.15 -34.31 -3.92
N SER A 24 16.87 -34.84 -4.91
CA SER A 24 18.26 -35.32 -4.73
C SER A 24 19.26 -34.21 -4.44
N LYS A 25 19.05 -32.98 -4.93
CA LYS A 25 19.88 -31.81 -4.62
C LYS A 25 19.63 -31.20 -3.24
N VAL A 26 18.45 -31.43 -2.65
CA VAL A 26 18.09 -30.94 -1.31
C VAL A 26 18.66 -31.82 -0.19
N SER A 27 18.82 -33.13 -0.44
CA SER A 27 19.25 -34.09 0.59
C SER A 27 20.76 -34.16 0.81
N ALA A 28 21.58 -33.70 -0.14
CA ALA A 28 23.02 -33.53 0.04
C ALA A 28 23.28 -32.09 0.49
N GLY A 29 23.20 -31.83 1.79
CA GLY A 29 23.35 -30.46 2.31
C GLY A 29 24.73 -29.87 1.97
N ALA A 30 24.77 -28.80 1.16
CA ALA A 30 25.86 -27.80 1.14
C ALA A 30 25.71 -26.66 0.11
N ASP A 31 24.54 -26.06 -0.16
CA ASP A 31 24.55 -24.76 -0.88
C ASP A 31 23.30 -23.90 -0.66
N LYS A 32 23.45 -22.82 0.13
CA LYS A 32 22.45 -21.75 0.27
C LYS A 32 21.99 -21.22 -1.10
N LYS A 33 22.92 -21.16 -2.06
CA LYS A 33 22.71 -20.68 -3.43
C LYS A 33 21.71 -21.52 -4.23
N VAL A 34 21.68 -22.84 -4.06
CA VAL A 34 20.76 -23.72 -4.82
C VAL A 34 19.32 -23.57 -4.30
N ARG A 35 19.16 -23.41 -2.99
CA ARG A 35 17.86 -23.13 -2.36
C ARG A 35 17.36 -21.72 -2.68
N ASP A 36 18.25 -20.73 -2.65
CA ASP A 36 17.94 -19.35 -3.03
C ASP A 36 17.57 -19.26 -4.52
N GLN A 37 18.23 -20.04 -5.40
CA GLN A 37 17.87 -20.14 -6.82
C GLN A 37 16.52 -20.83 -7.05
N ALA A 38 16.27 -21.99 -6.45
CA ALA A 38 14.98 -22.66 -6.59
C ALA A 38 13.82 -21.82 -6.00
N TYR A 39 14.09 -21.04 -4.94
CA TYR A 39 13.16 -20.08 -4.39
C TYR A 39 12.95 -18.89 -5.33
N ASN A 40 14.01 -18.34 -5.92
CA ASN A 40 13.91 -17.26 -6.91
C ASN A 40 13.17 -17.71 -8.17
N ASP A 41 13.43 -18.91 -8.70
CA ASP A 41 12.75 -19.47 -9.87
C ASP A 41 11.26 -19.72 -9.56
N TYR A 42 10.96 -20.21 -8.34
CA TYR A 42 9.59 -20.32 -7.86
C TYR A 42 8.94 -18.94 -7.79
N VAL A 43 9.57 -17.95 -7.14
CA VAL A 43 9.09 -16.56 -7.04
C VAL A 43 8.89 -15.95 -8.42
N GLU A 44 9.79 -16.15 -9.37
CA GLU A 44 9.64 -15.62 -10.73
C GLU A 44 8.50 -16.30 -11.50
N SER A 45 8.22 -17.57 -11.21
CA SER A 45 7.10 -18.32 -11.80
C SER A 45 5.73 -17.96 -11.21
N VAL A 46 5.68 -17.54 -9.94
CA VAL A 46 4.43 -17.10 -9.28
C VAL A 46 4.23 -15.59 -9.29
N THR A 47 5.28 -14.80 -9.52
CA THR A 47 5.19 -13.33 -9.58
C THR A 47 4.69 -12.93 -10.97
N PRO A 48 3.46 -12.42 -11.10
CA PRO A 48 2.97 -11.95 -12.39
C PRO A 48 3.86 -10.80 -12.87
N LYS A 49 4.55 -10.99 -14.02
CA LYS A 49 5.24 -9.92 -14.75
C LYS A 49 4.19 -8.97 -15.32
N HIS A 50 3.67 -8.09 -14.47
CA HIS A 50 2.79 -7.03 -14.92
C HIS A 50 3.61 -6.05 -15.77
N ASN A 51 2.99 -5.50 -16.82
CA ASN A 51 3.64 -4.46 -17.61
C ASN A 51 3.86 -3.21 -16.74
N LEU A 52 5.09 -2.99 -16.29
CA LEU A 52 5.48 -1.86 -15.44
C LEU A 52 4.97 -0.54 -16.02
N ALA A 53 5.17 -0.33 -17.32
CA ALA A 53 4.69 0.86 -18.02
C ALA A 53 3.16 1.06 -17.95
N ALA A 54 2.39 -0.02 -18.04
CA ALA A 54 0.93 0.05 -17.97
C ALA A 54 0.44 0.38 -16.55
N ASN A 55 1.10 -0.16 -15.51
CA ASN A 55 0.75 0.17 -14.12
C ASN A 55 1.22 1.58 -13.73
N MET A 56 2.38 2.01 -14.22
CA MET A 56 2.83 3.39 -14.07
C MET A 56 1.87 4.37 -14.75
N ALA A 57 1.37 4.05 -15.95
CA ALA A 57 0.37 4.87 -16.64
C ALA A 57 -0.95 4.97 -15.85
N LYS A 58 -1.47 3.85 -15.32
CA LYS A 58 -2.66 3.85 -14.47
C LYS A 58 -2.46 4.66 -13.19
N ALA A 59 -1.30 4.52 -12.54
CA ALA A 59 -0.95 5.29 -11.34
C ALA A 59 -0.83 6.79 -11.64
N PHE A 60 -0.23 7.15 -12.77
CA PHE A 60 -0.15 8.54 -13.21
C PHE A 60 -1.54 9.14 -13.47
N VAL A 61 -2.42 8.41 -14.17
CA VAL A 61 -3.78 8.86 -14.45
C VAL A 61 -4.58 9.04 -13.16
N MET A 62 -4.52 8.08 -12.23
CA MET A 62 -5.24 8.19 -10.96
C MET A 62 -4.72 9.32 -10.08
N GLY A 63 -3.40 9.46 -9.94
CA GLY A 63 -2.82 10.58 -9.21
C GLY A 63 -3.16 11.92 -9.87
N GLY A 64 -3.12 12.00 -11.20
CA GLY A 64 -3.51 13.17 -11.97
C GLY A 64 -4.97 13.57 -11.75
N ILE A 65 -5.90 12.62 -11.77
CA ILE A 65 -7.32 12.88 -11.50
C ILE A 65 -7.51 13.44 -10.08
N ILE A 66 -6.87 12.84 -9.07
CA ILE A 66 -6.95 13.33 -7.68
C ILE A 66 -6.39 14.75 -7.58
N CYS A 67 -5.27 15.03 -8.24
CA CYS A 67 -4.70 16.39 -8.30
C CYS A 67 -5.63 17.39 -9.00
N CYS A 68 -6.29 17.01 -10.10
CA CYS A 68 -7.27 17.86 -10.77
C CYS A 68 -8.47 18.17 -9.87
N ILE A 69 -8.97 17.18 -9.12
CA ILE A 69 -10.03 17.40 -8.12
C ILE A 69 -9.54 18.35 -7.02
N GLY A 70 -8.32 18.17 -6.52
CA GLY A 70 -7.73 19.06 -5.52
C GLY A 70 -7.57 20.50 -6.03
N GLN A 71 -7.12 20.68 -7.28
CA GLN A 71 -7.04 22.00 -7.92
C GLN A 71 -8.42 22.62 -8.11
N PHE A 72 -9.44 21.85 -8.47
CA PHE A 72 -10.82 22.32 -8.59
C PHE A 72 -11.36 22.84 -7.26
N ILE A 73 -11.12 22.11 -6.16
CA ILE A 73 -11.52 22.53 -4.81
C ILE A 73 -10.76 23.80 -4.41
N LEU A 74 -9.44 23.83 -4.59
CA LEU A 74 -8.61 25.00 -4.31
C LEU A 74 -9.06 26.25 -5.07
N ASN A 75 -9.36 26.11 -6.37
CA ASN A 75 -9.81 27.22 -7.20
C ASN A 75 -11.18 27.73 -6.72
N THR A 76 -12.10 26.82 -6.36
CA THR A 76 -13.39 27.20 -5.78
C THR A 76 -13.23 27.95 -4.46
N CYS A 77 -12.39 27.46 -3.54
CA CYS A 77 -12.11 28.13 -2.27
C CYS A 77 -11.48 29.52 -2.45
N LYS A 78 -10.55 29.66 -3.40
CA LYS A 78 -9.97 30.97 -3.76
C LYS A 78 -11.01 31.93 -4.32
N ASN A 79 -11.89 31.46 -5.19
CA ASN A 79 -12.96 32.29 -5.76
C ASN A 79 -13.98 32.73 -4.70
N LEU A 80 -14.11 31.98 -3.61
CA LEU A 80 -14.91 32.35 -2.43
C LEU A 80 -14.19 33.34 -1.49
N GLY A 81 -12.98 33.79 -1.84
CA GLY A 81 -12.23 34.79 -1.09
C GLY A 81 -11.47 34.23 0.12
N LEU A 82 -11.30 32.91 0.23
CA LEU A 82 -10.46 32.33 1.29
C LEU A 82 -8.98 32.58 1.00
N ASP A 83 -8.23 32.84 2.07
CA ASP A 83 -6.78 32.89 2.05
C ASP A 83 -6.17 31.58 1.49
N GLN A 84 -4.96 31.64 0.93
CA GLN A 84 -4.26 30.51 0.33
C GLN A 84 -4.05 29.37 1.34
N GLU A 85 -3.71 29.70 2.58
CA GLU A 85 -3.40 28.74 3.63
C GLU A 85 -4.68 28.03 4.13
N MET A 86 -5.74 28.81 4.28
CA MET A 86 -7.07 28.30 4.62
C MET A 86 -7.64 27.43 3.50
N SER A 87 -7.50 27.85 2.25
CA SER A 87 -7.96 27.08 1.08
C SER A 87 -7.26 25.72 0.95
N GLY A 88 -5.96 25.66 1.25
CA GLY A 88 -5.21 24.40 1.27
C GLY A 88 -5.68 23.45 2.37
N SER A 89 -5.96 23.99 3.56
CA SER A 89 -6.52 23.24 4.69
C SER A 89 -7.90 22.66 4.33
N TRP A 90 -8.79 23.49 3.77
CA TRP A 90 -10.11 23.05 3.32
C TRP A 90 -10.05 22.00 2.22
N CYS A 91 -9.17 22.17 1.23
CA CYS A 91 -8.97 21.18 0.17
C CYS A 91 -8.58 19.82 0.74
N SER A 92 -7.62 19.80 1.68
CA SER A 92 -7.17 18.56 2.34
C SER A 92 -8.30 17.88 3.10
N VAL A 93 -9.09 18.63 3.88
CA VAL A 93 -10.24 18.10 4.64
C VAL A 93 -11.31 17.53 3.73
N ILE A 94 -11.67 18.24 2.64
CA ILE A 94 -12.69 17.79 1.69
C ILE A 94 -12.23 16.51 0.97
N LEU A 95 -10.96 16.43 0.56
CA LEU A 95 -10.41 15.23 -0.08
C LEU A 95 -10.41 14.02 0.86
N ILE A 96 -10.02 14.23 2.13
CA ILE A 96 -10.11 13.18 3.16
C ILE A 96 -11.56 12.71 3.32
N LEU A 97 -12.50 13.65 3.47
CA LEU A 97 -13.91 13.34 3.65
C LEU A 97 -14.48 12.53 2.47
N LEU A 98 -14.24 12.99 1.25
CA LEU A 98 -14.63 12.28 0.02
C LEU A 98 -14.05 10.87 -0.01
N SER A 99 -12.77 10.73 0.34
CA SER A 99 -12.11 9.43 0.39
C SER A 99 -12.74 8.49 1.41
N VAL A 100 -13.02 8.96 2.63
CA VAL A 100 -13.65 8.14 3.68
C VAL A 100 -15.06 7.72 3.26
N ILE A 101 -15.84 8.61 2.64
CA ILE A 101 -17.18 8.28 2.11
C ILE A 101 -17.08 7.21 1.02
N LEU A 102 -16.20 7.40 0.01
CA LEU A 102 -15.99 6.40 -1.04
C LEU A 102 -15.46 5.07 -0.48
N THR A 103 -14.69 5.10 0.61
CA THR A 103 -14.20 3.90 1.31
C THR A 103 -15.36 3.17 2.01
N GLY A 104 -16.24 3.91 2.69
CA GLY A 104 -17.47 3.38 3.30
C GLY A 104 -18.43 2.75 2.29
N LEU A 105 -18.50 3.30 1.08
CA LEU A 105 -19.27 2.75 -0.05
C LEU A 105 -18.57 1.58 -0.77
N ASN A 106 -17.41 1.12 -0.27
CA ASN A 106 -16.58 0.08 -0.88
C ASN A 106 -16.07 0.40 -2.30
N LEU A 107 -16.18 1.65 -2.74
CA LEU A 107 -15.77 2.07 -4.08
C LEU A 107 -14.28 2.42 -4.12
N TYR A 108 -13.78 3.12 -3.09
CA TYR A 108 -12.37 3.53 -3.03
C TYR A 108 -11.37 2.36 -3.10
N PRO A 109 -11.55 1.24 -2.38
CA PRO A 109 -10.62 0.12 -2.45
C PRO A 109 -10.50 -0.48 -3.85
N SER A 110 -11.60 -0.51 -4.60
CA SER A 110 -11.62 -0.98 -6.00
C SER A 110 -10.85 -0.02 -6.92
N LEU A 111 -11.07 1.30 -6.78
CA LEU A 111 -10.27 2.30 -7.49
C LEU A 111 -8.79 2.24 -7.10
N ALA A 112 -8.48 2.01 -5.83
CA ALA A 112 -7.12 1.90 -5.34
C ALA A 112 -6.39 0.67 -5.91
N ASN A 113 -7.08 -0.45 -6.07
CA ASN A 113 -6.53 -1.63 -6.73
C ASN A 113 -6.23 -1.38 -8.21
N TRP A 114 -7.05 -0.58 -8.90
CA TRP A 114 -6.79 -0.22 -10.30
C TRP A 114 -5.70 0.85 -10.45
N GLY A 115 -5.73 1.87 -9.61
CA GLY A 115 -4.82 3.02 -9.61
C GLY A 115 -3.47 2.77 -8.94
N GLY A 116 -3.34 1.70 -8.15
CA GLY A 116 -2.13 1.36 -7.43
C GLY A 116 -1.57 2.53 -6.62
N ALA A 117 -0.27 2.80 -6.80
CA ALA A 117 0.42 3.88 -6.10
C ALA A 117 -0.25 5.26 -6.29
N GLY A 118 -0.87 5.52 -7.44
CA GLY A 118 -1.52 6.80 -7.73
C GLY A 118 -2.70 7.12 -6.82
N ALA A 119 -3.38 6.10 -6.30
CA ALA A 119 -4.52 6.24 -5.38
C ALA A 119 -4.11 5.99 -3.90
N LEU A 120 -2.98 5.31 -3.67
CA LEU A 120 -2.49 4.99 -2.33
C LEU A 120 -1.56 6.06 -1.73
N VAL A 121 -0.76 6.75 -2.56
CA VAL A 121 0.23 7.75 -2.11
C VAL A 121 -0.40 9.09 -1.68
N PRO A 122 -1.44 9.63 -2.35
CA PRO A 122 -2.04 10.89 -1.93
C PRO A 122 -2.71 10.79 -0.55
N ILE A 123 -3.08 11.94 0.04
CA ILE A 123 -3.73 12.00 1.37
C ILE A 123 -5.03 11.18 1.44
N THR A 124 -5.71 11.00 0.30
CA THR A 124 -6.89 10.13 0.15
C THR A 124 -6.54 8.66 0.40
N GLY A 125 -5.37 8.20 -0.06
CA GLY A 125 -4.90 6.84 0.18
C GLY A 125 -4.64 6.56 1.66
N PHE A 126 -4.06 7.52 2.39
CA PHE A 126 -3.93 7.44 3.84
C PHE A 126 -5.31 7.37 4.52
N ALA A 127 -6.26 8.20 4.11
CA ALA A 127 -7.62 8.19 4.65
C ALA A 127 -8.34 6.84 4.43
N ASN A 128 -8.22 6.25 3.23
CA ASN A 128 -8.71 4.91 2.95
C ASN A 128 -8.00 3.84 3.80
N GLY A 129 -6.68 3.95 3.94
CA GLY A 129 -5.88 3.05 4.77
C GLY A 129 -6.33 3.05 6.23
N VAL A 130 -6.76 4.19 6.77
CA VAL A 130 -7.30 4.30 8.14
C VAL A 130 -8.76 3.86 8.22
N ALA A 131 -9.59 4.22 7.23
CA ALA A 131 -11.03 3.93 7.23
C ALA A 131 -11.37 2.46 6.94
N ALA A 132 -10.61 1.78 6.08
CA ALA A 132 -10.88 0.38 5.74
C ALA A 132 -10.78 -0.57 6.95
N PRO A 133 -9.72 -0.52 7.79
CA PRO A 133 -9.66 -1.28 9.04
C PRO A 133 -10.77 -0.91 10.02
N ALA A 134 -11.19 0.35 10.06
CA ALA A 134 -12.31 0.77 10.91
C ALA A 134 -13.62 0.05 10.53
N ILE A 135 -13.87 -0.11 9.23
CA ILE A 135 -15.07 -0.79 8.70
C ILE A 135 -14.96 -2.31 8.90
N GLU A 136 -13.79 -2.89 8.72
CA GLU A 136 -13.58 -4.34 8.84
C GLU A 136 -13.66 -4.82 10.30
N PHE A 137 -12.98 -4.12 11.21
CA PHE A 137 -12.88 -4.50 12.62
C PHE A 137 -13.98 -3.88 13.49
N GLN A 138 -15.04 -3.32 12.90
CA GLN A 138 -16.19 -2.79 13.65
C GLN A 138 -16.87 -3.85 14.54
N LYS A 139 -16.78 -5.13 14.16
CA LYS A 139 -17.36 -6.26 14.90
C LYS A 139 -16.61 -6.59 16.19
N GLU A 140 -15.36 -6.14 16.34
CA GLU A 140 -14.54 -6.33 17.55
C GLU A 140 -14.82 -5.26 18.62
N GLY A 141 -15.76 -4.33 18.35
CA GLY A 141 -16.18 -3.27 19.26
C GLY A 141 -15.46 -1.94 19.01
N GLN A 142 -15.96 -0.88 19.67
CA GLN A 142 -15.52 0.50 19.42
C GLN A 142 -14.07 0.76 19.91
N VAL A 143 -13.69 0.19 21.05
CA VAL A 143 -12.38 0.45 21.69
C VAL A 143 -11.31 -0.50 21.17
N PHE A 144 -11.50 -1.81 21.37
CA PHE A 144 -10.52 -2.83 20.99
C PHE A 144 -10.48 -3.11 19.47
N GLY A 145 -11.59 -2.93 18.77
CA GLY A 145 -11.67 -3.06 17.31
C GLY A 145 -11.32 -1.76 16.60
N ILE A 146 -12.28 -0.85 16.49
CA ILE A 146 -12.17 0.38 15.69
C ILE A 146 -11.00 1.25 16.18
N GLY A 147 -10.97 1.58 17.48
CA GLY A 147 -9.98 2.47 18.08
C GLY A 147 -8.54 1.96 17.92
N CYS A 148 -8.27 0.75 18.38
CA CYS A 148 -6.93 0.17 18.28
C CYS A 148 -6.45 0.05 16.82
N LYS A 149 -7.30 -0.39 15.89
CA LYS A 149 -6.90 -0.63 14.49
C LYS A 149 -6.62 0.67 13.72
N ILE A 150 -7.47 1.69 13.86
CA ILE A 150 -7.21 3.02 13.29
C ILE A 150 -5.86 3.57 13.83
N PHE A 151 -5.62 3.41 15.13
CA PHE A 151 -4.40 3.89 15.77
C PHE A 151 -3.14 3.12 15.34
N THR A 152 -3.24 1.86 14.89
CA THR A 152 -2.06 1.17 14.34
C THR A 152 -1.48 1.86 13.09
N ILE A 153 -2.31 2.55 12.31
CA ILE A 153 -1.89 3.28 11.11
C ILE A 153 -1.61 4.76 11.42
N ALA A 154 -2.50 5.42 12.17
CA ALA A 154 -2.32 6.84 12.51
C ALA A 154 -1.27 7.07 13.60
N GLY A 155 -1.12 6.13 14.55
CA GLY A 155 -0.24 6.24 15.71
C GLY A 155 1.23 6.47 15.35
N PRO A 156 1.84 5.69 14.44
CA PRO A 156 3.21 5.94 13.97
C PRO A 156 3.36 7.32 13.34
N VAL A 157 2.41 7.76 12.52
CA VAL A 157 2.46 9.07 11.85
C VAL A 157 2.44 10.22 12.87
N ILE A 158 1.54 10.14 13.85
CA ILE A 158 1.43 11.13 14.94
C ILE A 158 2.70 11.12 15.79
N LEU A 159 3.18 9.95 16.20
CA LEU A 159 4.36 9.80 17.04
C LEU A 159 5.60 10.39 16.38
N TYR A 160 5.92 9.97 15.14
CA TYR A 160 7.09 10.46 14.43
C TYR A 160 6.94 11.93 14.03
N GLY A 161 5.72 12.40 13.71
CA GLY A 161 5.45 13.79 13.40
C GLY A 161 5.72 14.73 14.58
N ILE A 162 5.18 14.40 15.77
CA ILE A 162 5.39 15.21 16.97
C ILE A 162 6.85 15.11 17.44
N PHE A 163 7.42 13.91 17.45
CA PHE A 163 8.80 13.69 17.90
C PHE A 163 9.80 14.45 17.02
N SER A 164 9.70 14.33 15.68
CA SER A 164 10.57 15.08 14.77
C SER A 164 10.41 16.59 14.89
N SER A 165 9.18 17.09 15.08
CA SER A 165 8.91 18.51 15.30
C SER A 165 9.60 19.02 16.57
N TRP A 166 9.58 18.25 17.66
CA TRP A 166 10.29 18.59 18.90
C TRP A 166 11.81 18.59 18.73
N VAL A 167 12.36 17.57 18.07
CA VAL A 167 13.80 17.48 17.78
C VAL A 167 14.26 18.67 16.94
N LEU A 168 13.55 19.00 15.86
CA LEU A 168 13.86 20.16 15.02
C LEU A 168 13.71 21.48 15.79
N GLY A 169 12.70 21.60 16.66
CA GLY A 169 12.53 22.74 17.54
C GLY A 169 13.70 22.94 18.51
N LEU A 170 14.23 21.86 19.10
CA LEU A 170 15.42 21.92 19.94
C LEU A 170 16.68 22.31 19.17
N ILE A 171 16.86 21.75 17.96
CA ILE A 171 17.99 22.10 17.10
C ILE A 171 17.94 23.59 16.74
N TYR A 172 16.77 24.10 16.36
CA TYR A 172 16.57 25.52 16.06
C TYR A 172 16.86 26.41 17.27
N TRP A 173 16.37 26.03 18.46
CA TRP A 173 16.64 26.75 19.70
C TRP A 173 18.13 26.78 20.04
N ALA A 174 18.84 25.65 19.91
CA ALA A 174 20.28 25.59 20.11
C ALA A 174 21.04 26.43 19.07
N ALA A 175 20.69 26.35 17.78
CA ALA A 175 21.32 27.14 16.72
C ALA A 175 21.18 28.65 16.96
N LYS A 176 20.02 29.09 17.48
CA LYS A 176 19.79 30.47 17.89
C LYS A 176 20.66 30.89 19.07
N MET A 177 20.88 30.00 20.05
CA MET A 177 21.78 30.26 21.19
C MET A 177 23.25 30.38 20.77
N PHE A 178 23.68 29.68 19.72
CA PHE A 178 25.03 29.76 19.17
C PHE A 178 25.21 30.85 18.09
N GLY A 179 24.17 31.65 17.83
CA GLY A 179 24.23 32.78 16.88
C GLY A 179 24.38 32.38 15.41
N ILE A 180 24.01 31.14 15.07
CA ILE A 180 24.04 30.62 13.69
C ILE A 180 22.78 31.06 12.93
N VAL A 181 21.68 31.33 13.65
CA VAL A 181 20.36 31.76 13.14
C VAL A 181 19.77 32.83 14.06
#